data_AF-A0A8J4R820-F1
#
_entry.id   AF-A0A8J4R820-F1
#
_cell.length_a   1.000
_cell.length_b   1.000
_cell.length_c   1.000
_cell.angle_alpha   90.00
_cell.angle_beta   90.00
_cell.angle_gamma   90.00
#
_symmetry.space_group_name_H-M   'P 1'
#
loop_
_entity.id
_entity.type
_entity.pdbx_description
1 polymer ?
#
loop_
_entity_poly.entity_id
_entity_poly.type
_entity_poly.pdbx_seq_one_letter_code
_entity_poly.pdbx_strand_id
1 'polypeptide(L)'
;MHRHWSLFNKKRPDLLTKVGEEINAKLQEQQDWVNSHKISRKLGEHVLVKDRIGEQTGETEGKSSIDGDLIMDNLGGEAKNNLMAKLDAAKAKLDEISRMKSKLVMENSKMKQLLEQVKFKENDFEPELRTMDIKTLEEEHNALLLDKAGVIEYLQTLPSQIETLKGISHIITCACGKEYKVGVDCCV
;
A
#
# COMPACT_ATOMS: atom_id res chain seq x y z
N MET A 1 -2.52 -17.00 -31.35
CA MET A 1 -2.12 -17.46 -30.00
C MET A 1 -0.73 -16.96 -29.56
N HIS A 2 0.33 -17.03 -30.38
CA HIS A 2 1.68 -16.57 -29.99
C HIS A 2 1.83 -15.10 -29.53
N ARG A 3 1.06 -14.16 -30.10
CA ARG A 3 1.16 -12.73 -29.73
C ARG A 3 0.55 -12.38 -28.37
N HIS A 4 -0.43 -13.15 -27.91
CA HIS A 4 -1.09 -12.89 -26.63
C HIS A 4 -0.26 -13.44 -25.47
N TRP A 5 0.36 -14.62 -25.67
CA TRP A 5 1.29 -15.23 -24.73
C TRP A 5 2.58 -14.39 -24.57
N SER A 6 3.10 -13.80 -25.66
CA SER A 6 4.27 -12.92 -25.59
C SER A 6 3.98 -11.59 -24.88
N LEU A 7 2.80 -11.01 -25.06
CA LEU A 7 2.38 -9.78 -24.36
C LEU A 7 2.18 -10.01 -22.85
N PHE A 8 1.63 -11.17 -22.47
CA PHE A 8 1.41 -11.52 -21.06
C PHE A 8 2.71 -11.85 -20.32
N ASN A 9 3.64 -12.57 -20.97
CA ASN A 9 5.00 -12.80 -20.43
C ASN A 9 5.84 -11.51 -20.38
N LYS A 10 5.56 -10.51 -21.22
CA LYS A 10 6.28 -9.23 -21.22
C LYS A 10 5.77 -8.26 -20.13
N LYS A 11 4.47 -8.29 -19.79
CA LYS A 11 3.87 -7.41 -18.78
C LYS A 11 4.02 -7.89 -17.33
N ARG A 12 4.27 -9.19 -17.11
CA ARG A 12 4.42 -9.78 -15.76
C ARG A 12 5.69 -9.33 -15.03
N PRO A 13 6.88 -9.30 -15.67
CA PRO A 13 8.09 -8.73 -15.07
C PRO A 13 7.91 -7.25 -14.74
N ASP A 14 7.23 -6.49 -15.61
CA ASP A 14 7.00 -5.05 -15.42
C ASP A 14 6.11 -4.76 -14.20
N LEU A 15 5.07 -5.58 -13.95
CA LEU A 15 4.20 -5.43 -12.79
C LEU A 15 4.92 -5.75 -11.47
N LEU A 16 5.70 -6.85 -11.42
CA LEU A 16 6.48 -7.20 -10.24
C LEU A 16 7.58 -6.19 -9.95
N THR A 17 8.25 -5.69 -10.99
CA THR A 17 9.27 -4.64 -10.88
C THR A 17 8.66 -3.34 -10.36
N LYS A 18 7.51 -2.92 -10.92
CA LYS A 18 6.81 -1.72 -10.48
C LYS A 18 6.33 -1.79 -9.03
N VAL A 19 5.81 -2.95 -8.60
CA VAL A 19 5.41 -3.16 -7.20
C VAL A 19 6.64 -3.13 -6.27
N GLY A 20 7.76 -3.72 -6.69
CA GLY A 20 9.02 -3.63 -5.95
C GLY A 20 9.57 -2.20 -5.83
N GLU A 21 9.49 -1.42 -6.91
CA GLU A 21 9.86 0.00 -6.94
C GLU A 21 8.98 0.85 -6.01
N GLU A 22 7.65 0.62 -6.00
CA GLU A 22 6.73 1.31 -5.10
C GLU A 22 6.99 0.99 -3.62
N ILE A 23 7.27 -0.27 -3.30
CA ILE A 23 7.62 -0.70 -1.93
C ILE A 23 8.93 -0.03 -1.49
N ASN A 24 9.95 -0.03 -2.35
CA ASN A 24 11.23 0.61 -2.05
C ASN A 24 11.09 2.13 -1.90
N ALA A 25 10.28 2.79 -2.74
CA ALA A 25 10.03 4.22 -2.63
C ALA A 25 9.34 4.58 -1.29
N LYS A 26 8.33 3.80 -0.88
CA LYS A 26 7.65 3.99 0.42
C LYS A 26 8.58 3.74 1.60
N LEU A 27 9.47 2.76 1.50
CA LEU A 27 10.46 2.46 2.53
C LEU A 27 11.51 3.59 2.65
N GLN A 28 11.96 4.13 1.53
CA GLN A 28 12.88 5.26 1.50
C GLN A 28 12.25 6.52 2.13
N GLU A 29 10.98 6.81 1.82
CA GLU A 29 10.24 7.92 2.41
C GLU A 29 10.14 7.80 3.94
N GLN A 30 9.87 6.58 4.44
CA GLN A 30 9.88 6.31 5.89
C GLN A 30 11.27 6.52 6.50
N GLN A 31 12.32 6.07 5.83
CA GLN A 31 13.70 6.20 6.31
C GLN A 31 14.15 7.67 6.35
N ASP A 32 13.80 8.45 5.33
CA ASP A 32 14.11 9.88 5.25
C ASP A 32 13.35 10.68 6.31
N TRP A 33 12.10 10.31 6.58
CA TRP A 33 11.31 10.87 7.68
C TRP A 33 11.97 10.63 9.04
N VAL A 34 12.43 9.40 9.31
CA VAL A 34 13.16 9.06 10.56
C VAL A 34 14.49 9.81 10.65
N ASN A 35 15.25 9.90 9.56
CA ASN A 35 16.54 10.58 9.52
C ASN A 35 16.40 12.09 9.77
N SER A 36 15.38 12.73 9.18
CA SER A 36 15.04 14.14 9.41
C SER A 36 14.77 14.42 10.90
N HIS A 37 14.02 13.54 11.56
CA HIS A 37 13.74 13.66 13.00
C HIS A 37 14.96 13.37 13.88
N LYS A 38 15.90 12.53 13.42
CA LYS A 38 17.17 12.27 14.12
C LYS A 38 18.14 13.45 14.05
N ILE A 39 18.16 14.17 12.93
CA ILE A 39 18.96 15.39 12.74
C ILE A 39 18.37 16.55 13.57
N SER A 40 17.03 16.67 13.62
CA SER A 40 16.36 17.66 14.47
C SER A 40 16.69 17.47 15.97
N ARG A 41 16.86 16.23 16.44
CA ARG A 41 17.26 15.95 17.83
C ARG A 41 18.71 16.37 18.13
N LYS A 42 19.64 16.18 17.20
CA LYS A 42 21.06 16.58 17.39
C LYS A 42 21.27 18.09 17.42
N LEU A 43 20.42 18.88 16.78
CA LEU A 43 20.52 20.35 16.82
C LEU A 43 20.05 20.93 18.18
N GLY A 44 19.24 20.18 18.94
CA GLY A 44 18.75 20.60 20.26
C GLY A 44 19.73 20.33 21.42
N GLU A 45 20.72 19.44 21.26
CA GLU A 45 21.64 19.05 22.33
C GLU A 45 22.86 20.00 22.49
N HIS A 46 23.06 20.97 21.59
CA HIS A 46 24.19 21.91 21.66
C HIS A 46 23.93 23.22 22.44
N VAL A 47 22.74 23.41 23.03
CA VAL A 47 22.38 24.64 23.79
C VAL A 47 22.18 24.35 25.29
N LEU A 48 23.01 23.49 25.87
CA LEU A 48 23.20 23.42 27.32
C LEU A 48 24.55 24.03 27.67
N VAL A 49 24.63 25.36 27.61
CA VAL A 49 25.74 26.11 28.20
C VAL A 49 25.61 25.98 29.71
N LYS A 50 26.64 25.38 30.31
CA LYS A 50 26.83 25.24 31.77
C LYS A 50 26.72 26.60 32.46
N ASP A 51 25.69 26.81 33.27
CA ASP A 51 25.73 27.81 34.33
C ASP A 51 26.74 27.34 35.40
N ARG A 52 27.87 28.05 35.48
CA ARG A 52 28.73 28.02 36.66
C ARG A 52 28.30 29.18 37.56
N ILE A 53 27.43 28.90 38.52
CA ILE A 53 27.23 29.80 39.66
C ILE A 53 28.48 29.66 40.54
N GLY A 54 29.38 30.63 40.41
CA GLY A 54 30.49 30.83 41.33
C GLY A 54 29.98 31.51 42.59
N GLU A 55 29.94 30.74 43.66
CA GLU A 55 29.78 31.22 45.03
C GLU A 55 31.01 32.09 45.39
N GLN A 56 30.79 33.38 45.68
CA GLN A 56 31.77 34.18 46.39
C GLN A 56 31.08 35.19 47.31
N THR A 57 31.11 34.84 48.60
CA THR A 57 30.90 35.69 49.77
C THR A 57 31.80 36.93 49.76
N GLY A 58 31.26 38.07 50.16
CA GLY A 58 32.02 39.27 50.51
C GLY A 58 31.12 40.48 50.75
N GLU A 59 30.83 40.77 52.02
CA GLU A 59 30.20 42.01 52.46
C GLU A 59 31.07 43.22 52.08
N THR A 60 30.49 44.29 51.55
CA THR A 60 30.92 45.67 51.85
C THR A 60 29.86 46.69 51.44
N GLU A 61 29.49 47.48 52.44
CA GLU A 61 28.55 48.59 52.43
C GLU A 61 29.12 49.77 51.60
N GLY A 62 28.31 50.37 50.75
CA GLY A 62 28.73 51.55 49.97
C GLY A 62 27.60 52.18 49.16
N LYS A 63 26.92 53.17 49.74
CA LYS A 63 25.96 54.04 49.05
C LYS A 63 26.65 54.82 47.92
N SER A 64 26.11 54.73 46.72
CA SER A 64 26.27 55.78 45.69
C SER A 64 25.00 55.86 44.87
N SER A 65 24.28 56.97 45.06
CA SER A 65 23.13 57.40 44.27
C SER A 65 23.64 57.92 42.94
N ILE A 66 23.34 57.22 41.84
CA ILE A 66 23.50 57.78 40.49
C ILE A 66 22.29 57.35 39.66
N ASP A 67 21.48 58.37 39.40
CA ASP A 67 20.72 58.63 38.18
C ASP A 67 19.84 57.50 37.64
N GLY A 68 18.53 57.71 37.73
CA GLY A 68 17.52 56.88 37.10
C GLY A 68 17.60 57.04 35.59
N ASP A 69 18.51 56.30 34.97
CA ASP A 69 18.64 56.24 33.53
C ASP A 69 17.48 55.40 32.98
N LEU A 70 16.56 56.13 32.36
CA LEU A 70 15.23 55.72 31.97
C LEU A 70 15.30 54.96 30.64
N ILE A 71 15.99 53.83 30.52
CA ILE A 71 16.03 53.07 29.25
C ILE A 71 16.19 51.55 29.48
N MET A 72 15.07 50.80 29.64
CA MET A 72 14.97 49.44 29.07
C MET A 72 13.56 48.80 29.04
N ASP A 73 12.45 49.52 28.97
CA ASP A 73 11.12 48.86 28.97
C ASP A 73 10.70 48.31 27.59
N ASN A 74 11.40 48.66 26.51
CA ASN A 74 11.06 48.20 25.15
C ASN A 74 11.74 46.86 24.75
N LEU A 75 12.88 46.49 25.34
CA LEU A 75 13.57 45.23 25.01
C LEU A 75 12.86 44.00 25.60
N GLY A 76 12.25 44.17 26.78
CA GLY A 76 11.48 43.11 27.47
C GLY A 76 10.17 42.76 26.75
N GLY A 77 9.53 43.73 26.10
CA GLY A 77 8.30 43.52 25.33
C GLY A 77 8.51 42.68 24.08
N GLU A 78 9.55 42.98 23.29
CA GLU A 78 9.86 42.25 22.07
C GLU A 78 10.33 40.82 22.35
N ALA A 79 11.19 40.62 23.36
CA ALA A 79 11.62 39.30 23.81
C ALA A 79 10.43 38.46 24.31
N LYS A 80 9.53 39.06 25.11
CA LYS A 80 8.30 38.41 25.59
C LYS A 80 7.38 38.02 24.43
N ASN A 81 7.18 38.91 23.45
CA ASN A 81 6.35 38.63 22.28
C ASN A 81 6.96 37.49 21.42
N ASN A 82 8.28 37.46 21.25
CA ASN A 82 8.98 36.38 20.55
C ASN A 82 8.79 35.02 21.26
N LEU A 83 8.91 35.00 22.58
CA LEU A 83 8.69 33.80 23.39
C LEU A 83 7.23 33.33 23.31
N MET A 84 6.28 34.25 23.34
CA MET A 84 4.85 33.93 23.21
C MET A 84 4.55 33.31 21.83
N ALA A 85 5.09 33.89 20.75
CA ALA A 85 4.95 33.32 19.41
C ALA A 85 5.58 31.91 19.28
N LYS A 86 6.73 31.68 19.92
CA LYS A 86 7.36 30.34 19.98
C LYS A 86 6.51 29.34 20.77
N LEU A 87 5.90 29.77 21.87
CA LEU A 87 5.00 28.96 22.68
C LEU A 87 3.76 28.55 21.88
N ASP A 88 3.14 29.49 21.18
CA ASP A 88 1.98 29.21 20.32
C ASP A 88 2.33 28.26 19.17
N ALA A 89 3.49 28.46 18.54
CA ALA A 89 3.99 27.56 17.51
C ALA A 89 4.26 26.14 18.07
N ALA A 90 4.82 26.03 19.27
CA ALA A 90 5.04 24.75 19.93
C ALA A 90 3.72 24.06 20.29
N LYS A 91 2.72 24.82 20.76
CA LYS A 91 1.38 24.33 21.05
C LYS A 91 0.68 23.80 19.79
N ALA A 92 0.72 24.55 18.69
CA ALA A 92 0.18 24.11 17.41
C ALA A 92 0.85 22.82 16.89
N LYS A 93 2.18 22.70 17.06
CA LYS A 93 2.90 21.45 16.73
C LYS A 93 2.47 20.29 17.60
N LEU A 94 2.25 20.51 18.90
CA LEU A 94 1.78 19.46 19.81
C LEU A 94 0.36 18.99 19.46
N ASP A 95 -0.52 19.93 19.09
CA ASP A 95 -1.88 19.63 18.65
C ASP A 95 -1.85 18.81 17.34
N GLU A 96 -0.97 19.16 16.41
CA GLU A 96 -0.78 18.40 15.17
C GLU A 96 -0.30 16.98 15.43
N ILE A 97 0.71 16.81 16.29
CA ILE A 97 1.21 15.50 16.70
C ILE A 97 0.08 14.68 17.36
N SER A 98 -0.73 15.31 18.19
CA SER A 98 -1.86 14.64 18.86
C SER A 98 -2.92 14.15 17.87
N ARG A 99 -3.20 14.96 16.84
CA ARG A 99 -4.09 14.58 15.72
C ARG A 99 -3.52 13.43 14.90
N MET A 100 -2.24 13.51 14.52
CA MET A 100 -1.55 12.44 13.78
C MET A 100 -1.51 11.14 14.58
N LYS A 101 -1.23 11.20 15.89
CA LYS A 101 -1.27 10.04 16.79
C LYS A 101 -2.65 9.38 16.78
N SER A 102 -3.71 10.17 16.90
CA SER A 102 -5.09 9.66 16.90
C SER A 102 -5.43 8.97 15.57
N LYS A 103 -5.02 9.56 14.45
CA LYS A 103 -5.17 8.95 13.12
C LYS A 103 -4.42 7.62 13.00
N LEU A 104 -3.17 7.57 13.44
CA LEU A 104 -2.34 6.37 13.41
C LEU A 104 -2.92 5.25 14.28
N VAL A 105 -3.46 5.58 15.47
CA VAL A 105 -4.14 4.62 16.34
C VAL A 105 -5.37 4.01 15.64
N MET A 106 -6.17 4.84 14.96
CA MET A 106 -7.31 4.37 14.18
C MET A 106 -6.89 3.49 12.99
N GLU A 107 -5.85 3.86 12.25
CA GLU A 107 -5.35 3.05 11.13
C GLU A 107 -4.80 1.70 11.62
N ASN A 108 -4.08 1.69 12.75
CA ASN A 108 -3.61 0.46 13.37
C ASN A 108 -4.77 -0.46 13.81
N SER A 109 -5.84 0.09 14.37
CA SER A 109 -6.99 -0.72 14.77
C SER A 109 -7.71 -1.34 13.57
N LYS A 110 -7.86 -0.58 12.47
CA LYS A 110 -8.40 -1.10 11.20
C LYS A 110 -7.51 -2.20 10.62
N MET A 111 -6.19 -2.00 10.61
CA MET A 111 -5.24 -3.00 10.11
C MET A 111 -5.30 -4.29 10.94
N LYS A 112 -5.40 -4.17 12.27
CA LYS A 112 -5.58 -5.33 13.15
C LYS A 112 -6.87 -6.10 12.83
N GLN A 113 -7.98 -5.39 12.59
CA GLN A 113 -9.24 -6.02 12.18
C GLN A 113 -9.14 -6.73 10.83
N LEU A 114 -8.51 -6.11 9.84
CA LEU A 114 -8.29 -6.72 8.52
C LEU A 114 -7.40 -7.96 8.62
N LEU A 115 -6.33 -7.91 9.42
CA LEU A 115 -5.44 -9.05 9.65
C LEU A 115 -6.20 -10.23 10.26
N GLU A 116 -7.06 -9.97 11.23
CA GLU A 116 -7.87 -11.02 11.86
C GLU A 116 -8.88 -11.63 10.86
N GLN A 117 -9.50 -10.81 10.01
CA GLN A 117 -10.37 -11.30 8.94
C GLN A 117 -9.62 -12.18 7.94
N VAL A 118 -8.39 -11.82 7.56
CA VAL A 118 -7.57 -12.63 6.65
C VAL A 118 -7.22 -13.97 7.29
N LYS A 119 -6.79 -13.98 8.56
CA LYS A 119 -6.51 -15.22 9.29
C LYS A 119 -7.73 -16.12 9.41
N PHE A 120 -8.90 -15.53 9.68
CA PHE A 120 -10.15 -16.30 9.72
C PHE A 120 -10.44 -16.95 8.37
N LYS A 121 -10.35 -16.19 7.27
CA LYS A 121 -10.55 -16.72 5.91
C LYS A 121 -9.54 -17.78 5.50
N GLU A 122 -8.30 -17.66 5.97
CA GLU A 122 -7.28 -18.70 5.75
C GLU A 122 -7.74 -20.05 6.34
N ASN A 123 -8.45 -20.03 7.47
CA ASN A 123 -9.00 -21.22 8.10
C ASN A 123 -10.19 -21.83 7.33
N ASP A 124 -10.82 -21.09 6.42
CA ASP A 124 -11.90 -21.62 5.57
C ASP A 124 -11.39 -22.57 4.47
N PHE A 125 -10.08 -22.54 4.17
CA PHE A 125 -9.49 -23.46 3.19
C PHE A 125 -9.25 -24.85 3.78
N GLU A 126 -9.09 -25.85 2.93
CA GLU A 126 -8.66 -27.17 3.39
C GLU A 126 -7.22 -27.11 3.96
N PRO A 127 -6.89 -27.90 5.01
CA PRO A 127 -5.56 -27.90 5.62
C PRO A 127 -4.42 -28.10 4.61
N GLU A 128 -4.63 -28.96 3.62
CA GLU A 128 -3.66 -29.27 2.58
C GLU A 128 -3.28 -28.03 1.78
N LEU A 129 -4.27 -27.18 1.45
CA LEU A 129 -4.05 -25.92 0.73
C LEU A 129 -3.32 -24.88 1.57
N ARG A 130 -3.60 -24.82 2.89
CA ARG A 130 -2.87 -23.93 3.82
C ARG A 130 -1.41 -24.32 3.97
N THR A 131 -1.11 -25.62 3.94
CA THR A 131 0.25 -26.14 4.12
C THR A 131 1.09 -26.08 2.85
N MET A 132 0.46 -25.92 1.70
CA MET A 132 1.13 -25.85 0.40
C MET A 132 1.97 -24.57 0.31
N ASP A 133 3.12 -24.64 -0.35
CA ASP A 133 3.90 -23.44 -0.59
C ASP A 133 3.23 -22.54 -1.64
N ILE A 134 3.41 -21.23 -1.48
CA ILE A 134 2.79 -20.21 -2.33
C ILE A 134 3.12 -20.44 -3.80
N LYS A 135 4.35 -20.88 -4.11
CA LYS A 135 4.80 -21.07 -5.49
C LYS A 135 4.02 -22.22 -6.14
N THR A 136 3.88 -23.35 -5.47
CA THR A 136 3.04 -24.46 -5.97
C THR A 136 1.59 -24.04 -6.11
N LEU A 137 1.03 -23.27 -5.17
CA LEU A 137 -0.34 -22.77 -5.28
C LEU A 137 -0.53 -21.84 -6.50
N GLU A 138 0.45 -20.99 -6.79
CA GLU A 138 0.47 -20.14 -7.99
C GLU A 138 0.57 -20.95 -9.29
N GLU A 139 1.39 -22.00 -9.31
CA GLU A 139 1.54 -22.91 -10.45
C GLU A 139 0.22 -23.65 -10.75
N GLU A 140 -0.42 -24.24 -9.73
CA GLU A 140 -1.73 -24.92 -9.86
C GLU A 140 -2.83 -23.96 -10.30
N HIS A 141 -2.90 -22.76 -9.73
CA HIS A 141 -3.86 -21.75 -10.15
C HIS A 141 -3.68 -21.37 -11.63
N ASN A 142 -2.44 -21.22 -12.08
CA ASN A 142 -2.16 -20.94 -13.50
C ASN A 142 -2.54 -22.13 -14.40
N ALA A 143 -2.30 -23.37 -13.98
CA ALA A 143 -2.74 -24.56 -14.70
C ALA A 143 -4.26 -24.60 -14.85
N LEU A 144 -5.01 -24.36 -13.77
CA LEU A 144 -6.47 -24.28 -13.79
C LEU A 144 -7.00 -23.18 -14.72
N LEU A 145 -6.32 -22.03 -14.79
CA LEU A 145 -6.69 -20.96 -15.73
C LEU A 145 -6.50 -21.39 -17.19
N LEU A 146 -5.45 -22.16 -17.50
CA LEU A 146 -5.21 -22.70 -18.83
C LEU A 146 -6.26 -23.75 -19.19
N ASP A 147 -6.57 -24.67 -18.27
CA ASP A 147 -7.61 -25.67 -18.47
C ASP A 147 -8.96 -25.03 -18.72
N LYS A 148 -9.31 -24.01 -17.92
CA LYS A 148 -10.52 -23.22 -18.11
C LYS A 148 -10.56 -22.56 -19.50
N ALA A 149 -9.45 -22.00 -19.95
CA ALA A 149 -9.36 -21.42 -21.29
C ALA A 149 -9.58 -22.48 -22.37
N GLY A 150 -8.95 -23.65 -22.25
CA GLY A 150 -9.13 -24.78 -23.17
C GLY A 150 -10.58 -25.27 -23.23
N VAL A 151 -11.25 -25.38 -22.08
CA VAL A 151 -12.69 -25.74 -22.02
C VAL A 151 -13.54 -24.69 -22.74
N ILE A 152 -13.26 -23.40 -22.52
CA ILE A 152 -13.99 -22.32 -23.20
C ILE A 152 -13.79 -22.39 -24.71
N GLU A 153 -12.55 -22.60 -25.18
CA GLU A 153 -12.24 -22.75 -26.60
C GLU A 153 -12.98 -23.95 -27.20
N TYR A 154 -12.96 -25.10 -26.53
CA TYR A 154 -13.71 -26.28 -26.96
C TYR A 154 -15.21 -25.99 -27.07
N LEU A 155 -15.82 -25.41 -26.02
CA LEU A 155 -17.23 -25.03 -26.01
C LEU A 155 -17.58 -24.06 -27.15
N GLN A 156 -16.68 -23.14 -27.51
CA GLN A 156 -16.86 -22.22 -28.63
C GLN A 156 -16.80 -22.93 -29.99
N THR A 157 -16.12 -24.08 -30.10
CA THR A 157 -16.10 -24.87 -31.35
C THR A 157 -17.34 -25.74 -31.53
N LEU A 158 -18.08 -26.08 -30.47
CA LEU A 158 -19.24 -26.96 -30.57
C LEU A 158 -20.34 -26.44 -31.49
N PRO A 159 -20.74 -25.15 -31.47
CA PRO A 159 -21.77 -24.65 -32.37
C PRO A 159 -21.46 -24.83 -33.86
N SER A 160 -20.20 -24.58 -34.28
CA SER A 160 -19.82 -24.75 -35.68
C SER A 160 -19.76 -26.22 -36.08
N GLN A 161 -19.37 -27.10 -35.17
CA GLN A 161 -19.41 -28.55 -35.39
C GLN A 161 -20.86 -29.06 -35.51
N ILE A 162 -21.77 -28.58 -34.66
CA ILE A 162 -23.20 -28.90 -34.74
C ILE A 162 -23.78 -28.42 -36.07
N GLU A 163 -23.44 -27.21 -36.51
CA GLU A 163 -23.89 -26.69 -37.81
C GLU A 163 -23.36 -27.53 -38.98
N THR A 164 -22.10 -27.95 -38.89
CA THR A 164 -21.49 -28.86 -39.87
C THR A 164 -22.27 -30.18 -39.95
N LEU A 165 -22.65 -30.75 -38.81
CA LEU A 165 -23.43 -31.99 -38.74
C LEU A 165 -24.85 -31.83 -39.31
N LYS A 166 -25.54 -30.72 -39.00
CA LYS A 166 -26.86 -30.39 -39.57
C LYS A 166 -26.83 -30.24 -41.10
N GLY A 167 -25.69 -29.81 -41.64
CA GLY A 167 -25.46 -29.72 -43.09
C GLY A 167 -25.31 -31.07 -43.80
N ILE A 168 -25.06 -32.16 -43.08
CA ILE A 168 -24.87 -33.49 -43.68
C ILE A 168 -26.22 -34.06 -44.12
N SER A 169 -26.38 -34.25 -45.43
CA SER A 169 -27.52 -34.97 -46.00
C SER A 169 -27.10 -35.83 -47.17
N HIS A 170 -27.73 -37.00 -47.30
CA HIS A 170 -27.44 -37.98 -48.35
C HIS A 170 -28.73 -38.35 -49.08
N ILE A 171 -28.64 -38.55 -50.39
CA ILE A 171 -29.73 -39.08 -51.19
C ILE A 171 -29.55 -40.59 -51.27
N ILE A 172 -30.59 -41.34 -50.92
CA ILE A 172 -30.65 -42.79 -51.01
C ILE A 172 -31.70 -43.17 -52.04
N THR A 173 -31.32 -43.99 -53.01
CA THR A 173 -32.23 -44.49 -54.05
C THR A 173 -32.77 -45.87 -53.63
N CYS A 174 -34.10 -45.99 -53.58
CA CYS A 174 -34.78 -47.25 -53.31
C CYS A 174 -34.73 -48.15 -54.55
N ALA A 175 -34.82 -49.47 -54.35
CA ALA A 175 -34.91 -50.45 -55.43
C ALA A 175 -36.09 -50.21 -56.39
N CYS A 176 -37.12 -49.47 -55.97
CA CYS A 176 -38.23 -49.05 -56.83
C CYS A 176 -37.96 -47.76 -57.63
N GLY A 177 -36.76 -47.18 -57.55
CA GLY A 177 -36.34 -45.97 -58.25
C GLY A 177 -36.66 -44.65 -57.54
N LYS A 178 -37.34 -44.66 -56.38
CA LYS A 178 -37.61 -43.44 -55.59
C LYS A 178 -36.39 -42.99 -54.81
N GLU A 179 -36.14 -41.68 -54.77
CA GLU A 179 -35.06 -41.07 -54.00
C GLU A 179 -35.56 -40.49 -52.68
N TYR A 180 -34.76 -40.66 -51.62
CA TYR A 180 -35.04 -40.15 -50.28
C TYR A 180 -33.84 -39.33 -49.79
N LYS A 181 -34.09 -38.09 -49.35
CA LYS A 181 -33.09 -37.28 -48.68
C LYS A 181 -33.09 -37.62 -47.19
N VAL A 182 -32.00 -38.20 -46.71
CA VAL A 182 -31.79 -38.50 -45.29
C VAL A 182 -30.81 -37.48 -44.73
N GLY A 183 -31.17 -36.84 -43.63
CA GLY A 183 -30.32 -35.88 -42.91
C GLY A 183 -30.23 -36.23 -41.44
N VAL A 184 -29.24 -35.68 -40.76
CA VAL A 184 -29.11 -35.80 -39.30
C VAL A 184 -29.98 -34.74 -38.64
N ASP A 185 -31.03 -35.17 -37.96
CA ASP A 185 -31.84 -34.28 -37.12
C ASP A 185 -31.20 -34.19 -35.73
N CYS A 186 -30.54 -33.06 -35.45
CA CYS A 186 -30.01 -32.78 -34.13
C CYS A 186 -31.13 -32.17 -33.26
N CYS A 187 -31.98 -33.01 -32.69
CA CYS A 187 -32.94 -32.59 -31.67
C CYS A 187 -32.19 -31.95 -30.48
N VAL A 188 -32.59 -30.73 -30.11
CA VAL A 188 -32.10 -30.01 -28.92
C VAL A 188 -32.99 -30.33 -27.73
#